data_AF-A0A3M2C7Z0-F1
#
_entry.id   AF-A0A3M2C7Z0-F1
#
_cell.length_a   1.000
_cell.length_b   1.000
_cell.length_c   1.000
_cell.angle_alpha   90.00
_cell.angle_beta   90.00
_cell.angle_gamma   90.00
#
_symmetry.space_group_name_H-M   'P 1'
#
loop_
_entity.id
_entity.type
_entity.pdbx_description
1 polymer ?
#
loop_
_entity_poly.entity_id
_entity_poly.type
_entity_poly.pdbx_seq_one_letter_code
_entity_poly.pdbx_strand_id
1 'polypeptide(L)'
;MSLPLLAPPSSSRRDLLRWPVVGRFLRWRHARAALQLGTGTLAGLVIADGLFGPQVSSANFAGVLPWVHWRGLVLLALLVLGNVFCMACPFMLPRRVAKRVFGPTRPWPRALRGKWAAIALLGLFLWSYEAFDLWDSPWVTAWLTLAYFGAAFAVDAFFRGAAFCKHLCPIGHFNFVHGLVSPFEVAVRDPDRCASCRTKDCIRGRELDGRPQSGCELWLFQPRKVGNMDCTFCLDCVQACPHDNVGLLARVPALEVVDDPVRSGVGRFGRRPDLAALVLVLTFAGFVNAFGMVAALHDLRAWTGAALGLASERLFLAAVFAAGLVVLPAAAALTAAWAARRLGGARGSGLLELVGRYAYVLAPTGAAMWFAHHFFHFAIGAHTVLPIARA
;
A
#
# COMPACT_ATOMS: atom_id res chain seq x y z
N MET A 1 -20.56 11.26 20.37
CA MET A 1 -19.74 11.83 21.44
C MET A 1 -18.30 11.77 20.96
N SER A 2 -17.82 12.85 20.34
CA SER A 2 -16.45 12.96 19.82
C SER A 2 -15.52 13.17 21.02
N LEU A 3 -14.71 12.16 21.37
CA LEU A 3 -13.67 12.29 22.40
C LEU A 3 -12.69 13.38 21.96
N PRO A 4 -12.71 14.57 22.60
CA PRO A 4 -11.90 15.69 22.16
C PRO A 4 -10.61 15.66 22.97
N LEU A 5 -9.63 14.77 22.67
CA LEU A 5 -8.38 14.77 23.47
C LEU A 5 -7.13 14.09 22.87
N LEU A 6 -7.09 13.59 21.63
CA LEU A 6 -5.90 12.86 21.13
C LEU A 6 -5.15 13.47 19.94
N ALA A 7 -5.70 14.45 19.24
CA ALA A 7 -5.00 15.12 18.15
C ALA A 7 -4.70 16.57 18.54
N PRO A 8 -3.44 16.91 18.88
CA PRO A 8 -3.10 18.30 19.13
C PRO A 8 -3.28 19.09 17.82
N PRO A 9 -3.61 20.40 17.89
CA PRO A 9 -3.81 21.22 16.70
C PRO A 9 -2.59 21.11 15.78
N SER A 10 -2.82 21.08 14.47
CA SER A 10 -1.78 20.77 13.47
C SER A 10 -0.52 21.64 13.57
N SER A 11 -0.65 22.86 14.12
CA SER A 11 0.43 23.80 14.39
C SER A 11 1.47 23.33 15.42
N SER A 12 1.11 22.39 16.29
CA SER A 12 1.98 21.85 17.36
C SER A 12 2.67 20.53 17.00
N ARG A 13 2.30 19.92 15.87
CA ARG A 13 2.84 18.62 15.45
C ARG A 13 4.25 18.78 14.89
N ARG A 14 5.16 17.89 15.26
CA ARG A 14 6.52 17.85 14.71
C ARG A 14 6.44 17.61 13.21
N ASP A 15 7.19 18.39 12.44
CA ASP A 15 7.22 18.30 10.97
C ASP A 15 8.59 17.80 10.50
N LEU A 16 8.61 16.63 9.85
CA LEU A 16 9.84 16.01 9.35
C LEU A 16 10.49 16.87 8.25
N LEU A 17 9.71 17.69 7.54
CA LEU A 17 10.25 18.59 6.52
C LEU A 17 11.06 19.76 7.09
N ARG A 18 10.91 20.04 8.39
CA ARG A 18 11.71 21.06 9.09
C ARG A 18 13.05 20.53 9.60
N TRP A 19 13.30 19.23 9.53
CA TRP A 19 14.56 18.64 9.99
C TRP A 19 15.72 19.02 9.04
N PRO A 20 16.92 19.24 9.58
CA PRO A 20 18.02 19.85 8.83
C PRO A 20 18.52 18.98 7.66
N VAL A 21 18.57 17.66 7.85
CA VAL A 21 19.06 16.70 6.85
C VAL A 21 17.89 16.11 6.06
N VAL A 22 17.05 15.32 6.73
CA VAL A 22 15.92 14.61 6.10
C VAL A 22 14.93 15.59 5.45
N GLY A 23 14.58 16.67 6.16
CA GLY A 23 13.66 17.67 5.64
C GLY A 23 14.22 18.49 4.49
N ARG A 24 15.54 18.73 4.45
CA ARG A 24 16.20 19.36 3.30
C ARG A 24 16.19 18.43 2.08
N PHE A 25 16.48 17.15 2.28
CA PHE A 25 16.38 16.16 1.21
C PHE A 25 14.95 16.06 0.69
N LEU A 26 13.94 15.85 1.53
CA LEU A 26 12.55 15.68 1.06
C LEU A 26 11.96 16.93 0.38
N ARG A 27 12.43 18.13 0.74
CA ARG A 27 12.03 19.38 0.06
C ARG A 27 12.78 19.62 -1.25
N TRP A 28 13.91 18.96 -1.47
CA TRP A 28 14.62 19.06 -2.73
C TRP A 28 13.74 18.53 -3.86
N ARG A 29 13.51 19.36 -4.89
CA ARG A 29 12.59 19.03 -5.99
C ARG A 29 12.93 17.72 -6.72
N HIS A 30 14.20 17.32 -6.72
CA HIS A 30 14.65 16.09 -7.36
C HIS A 30 14.69 14.89 -6.42
N ALA A 31 14.38 15.04 -5.13
CA ALA A 31 14.46 13.93 -4.17
C ALA A 31 13.62 12.72 -4.59
N ARG A 32 12.39 12.98 -5.02
CA ARG A 32 11.52 11.93 -5.55
C ARG A 32 12.12 11.27 -6.79
N ALA A 33 12.69 12.06 -7.71
CA ALA A 33 13.32 11.50 -8.91
C ALA A 33 14.57 10.69 -8.57
N ALA A 34 15.42 11.17 -7.66
CA ALA A 34 16.62 10.48 -7.20
C ALA A 34 16.29 9.15 -6.52
N LEU A 35 15.30 9.12 -5.62
CA LEU A 35 14.82 7.87 -4.99
C LEU A 35 14.30 6.88 -6.04
N GLN A 36 13.49 7.35 -6.99
CA GLN A 36 12.91 6.52 -8.05
C GLN A 36 13.94 6.02 -9.05
N LEU A 37 14.96 6.82 -9.35
CA LEU A 37 16.08 6.40 -10.20
C LEU A 37 16.92 5.36 -9.47
N GLY A 38 17.22 5.56 -8.18
CA GLY A 38 17.97 4.57 -7.39
C GLY A 38 17.24 3.22 -7.30
N THR A 39 15.96 3.22 -6.94
CA THR A 39 15.16 1.98 -6.94
C THR A 39 14.92 1.44 -8.34
N GLY A 40 14.88 2.31 -9.37
CA GLY A 40 14.76 1.94 -10.77
C GLY A 40 16.00 1.23 -11.28
N THR A 41 17.19 1.67 -10.89
CA THR A 41 18.45 0.98 -11.15
C THR A 41 18.47 -0.39 -10.49
N LEU A 42 18.07 -0.49 -9.20
CA LEU A 42 17.95 -1.77 -8.51
C LEU A 42 16.95 -2.71 -9.21
N ALA A 43 15.80 -2.19 -9.64
CA ALA A 43 14.82 -2.97 -10.40
C ALA A 43 15.38 -3.42 -11.76
N GLY A 44 16.17 -2.57 -12.43
CA GLY A 44 16.88 -2.91 -13.66
C GLY A 44 17.90 -4.03 -13.46
N LEU A 45 18.65 -4.00 -12.35
CA LEU A 45 19.57 -5.09 -11.97
C LEU A 45 18.82 -6.39 -11.70
N VAL A 46 17.69 -6.34 -10.98
CA VAL A 46 16.83 -7.50 -10.75
C VAL A 46 16.31 -8.08 -12.08
N ILE A 47 15.87 -7.23 -13.01
CA ILE A 47 15.40 -7.70 -14.33
C ILE A 47 16.54 -8.32 -15.13
N ALA A 48 17.70 -7.65 -15.19
CA ALA A 48 18.86 -8.13 -15.94
C ALA A 48 19.35 -9.47 -15.40
N ASP A 49 19.53 -9.56 -14.08
CA ASP A 49 20.01 -10.79 -13.44
C ASP A 49 18.96 -11.90 -13.51
N GLY A 50 17.66 -11.59 -13.37
CA GLY A 50 16.61 -12.59 -13.53
C GLY A 50 16.51 -13.17 -14.96
N LEU A 51 16.81 -12.37 -16.00
CA LEU A 51 16.77 -12.81 -17.39
C LEU A 51 18.06 -13.51 -17.87
N PHE A 52 19.22 -13.05 -17.42
CA PHE A 52 20.52 -13.48 -17.95
C PHE A 52 21.41 -14.19 -16.92
N GLY A 53 21.11 -14.04 -15.63
CA GLY A 53 21.86 -14.63 -14.54
C GLY A 53 21.46 -16.08 -14.23
N PRO A 54 22.08 -16.67 -13.19
CA PRO A 54 21.81 -18.04 -12.77
C PRO A 54 20.33 -18.23 -12.40
N GLN A 55 19.70 -19.30 -12.88
CA GLN A 55 18.29 -19.60 -12.60
C GLN A 55 18.08 -20.34 -11.27
N VAL A 56 18.91 -20.00 -10.28
CA VAL A 56 18.82 -20.50 -8.90
C VAL A 56 18.52 -19.29 -8.02
N SER A 57 17.34 -19.27 -7.39
CA SER A 57 16.87 -18.08 -6.64
C SER A 57 17.83 -17.58 -5.57
N SER A 58 18.57 -18.46 -4.89
CA SER A 58 19.54 -18.08 -3.86
C SER A 58 20.84 -17.46 -4.40
N ALA A 59 21.12 -17.62 -5.69
CA ALA A 59 22.30 -17.09 -6.38
C ALA A 59 21.97 -15.93 -7.32
N ASN A 60 20.73 -15.42 -7.28
CA ASN A 60 20.24 -14.40 -8.20
C ASN A 60 19.58 -13.24 -7.43
N PHE A 61 19.87 -12.01 -7.82
CA PHE A 61 19.27 -10.80 -7.26
C PHE A 61 17.74 -10.80 -7.39
N ALA A 62 17.17 -11.38 -8.45
CA ALA A 62 15.72 -11.51 -8.61
C ALA A 62 15.08 -12.48 -7.62
N GLY A 63 15.79 -13.54 -7.21
CA GLY A 63 15.30 -14.48 -6.19
C GLY A 63 15.44 -13.93 -4.77
N VAL A 64 16.44 -13.07 -4.51
CA VAL A 64 16.71 -12.56 -3.16
C VAL A 64 16.13 -11.17 -2.89
N LEU A 65 16.41 -10.16 -3.73
CA LEU A 65 16.11 -8.77 -3.38
C LEU A 65 14.61 -8.49 -3.23
N PRO A 66 13.71 -8.86 -4.17
CA PRO A 66 12.28 -8.55 -4.03
C PRO A 66 11.61 -9.34 -2.90
N TRP A 67 12.03 -10.59 -2.70
CA TRP A 67 11.34 -11.56 -1.86
C TRP A 67 11.84 -11.57 -0.41
N VAL A 68 13.13 -11.30 -0.19
CA VAL A 68 13.75 -11.28 1.15
C VAL A 68 13.94 -9.84 1.63
N HIS A 69 14.75 -9.05 0.93
CA HIS A 69 15.17 -7.73 1.41
C HIS A 69 14.06 -6.68 1.28
N TRP A 70 13.46 -6.57 0.09
CA TRP A 70 12.46 -5.54 -0.20
C TRP A 70 11.21 -5.69 0.68
N ARG A 71 10.67 -6.91 0.80
CA ARG A 71 9.51 -7.21 1.64
C ARG A 71 9.72 -6.81 3.10
N GLY A 72 10.84 -7.18 3.72
CA GLY A 72 11.15 -6.80 5.10
C GLY A 72 11.35 -5.29 5.28
N LEU A 73 12.13 -4.66 4.40
CA LEU A 73 12.42 -3.23 4.46
C LEU A 73 11.16 -2.39 4.23
N VAL A 74 10.24 -2.82 3.36
CA VAL A 74 8.95 -2.16 3.10
C VAL A 74 8.13 -2.02 4.38
N LEU A 75 7.93 -3.11 5.12
CA LEU A 75 7.16 -3.07 6.36
C LEU A 75 7.85 -2.21 7.41
N LEU A 76 9.16 -2.34 7.55
CA LEU A 76 9.91 -1.52 8.51
C LEU A 76 9.76 -0.03 8.20
N ALA A 77 9.95 0.41 6.95
CA ALA A 77 9.79 1.83 6.64
C ALA A 77 8.33 2.28 6.64
N LEU A 78 7.34 1.42 6.38
CA LEU A 78 5.94 1.79 6.57
C LEU A 78 5.66 2.16 8.03
N LEU A 79 6.18 1.36 8.97
CA LEU A 79 5.98 1.58 10.40
C LEU A 79 6.79 2.76 10.95
N VAL A 80 7.89 3.16 10.30
CA VAL A 80 8.76 4.26 10.77
C VAL A 80 8.55 5.55 9.98
N LEU A 81 8.43 5.48 8.66
CA LEU A 81 8.46 6.61 7.72
C LEU A 81 7.15 6.77 6.92
N GLY A 82 6.18 5.86 7.08
CA GLY A 82 4.93 5.87 6.32
C GLY A 82 5.14 5.46 4.86
N ASN A 83 4.38 6.04 3.93
CA ASN A 83 4.33 5.61 2.53
C ASN A 83 5.55 6.03 1.68
N VAL A 84 6.75 6.13 2.29
CA VAL A 84 8.00 6.49 1.60
C VAL A 84 8.36 5.53 0.46
N PHE A 85 7.97 4.26 0.56
CA PHE A 85 8.15 3.30 -0.54
C PHE A 85 7.29 3.64 -1.77
N CYS A 86 6.09 4.16 -1.59
CA CYS A 86 5.29 4.65 -2.71
C CYS A 86 5.92 5.90 -3.36
N MET A 87 6.61 6.73 -2.58
CA MET A 87 7.38 7.87 -3.09
C MET A 87 8.57 7.40 -3.93
N ALA A 88 9.32 6.42 -3.41
CA ALA A 88 10.51 5.84 -4.05
C ALA A 88 10.17 4.78 -5.11
N CYS A 89 8.91 4.45 -5.33
CA CYS A 89 8.49 3.35 -6.21
C CYS A 89 9.00 3.53 -7.66
N PRO A 90 9.76 2.58 -8.21
CA PRO A 90 10.35 2.71 -9.54
C PRO A 90 9.29 2.69 -10.65
N PHE A 91 8.14 2.02 -10.42
CA PHE A 91 7.01 1.97 -11.35
C PHE A 91 6.40 3.36 -11.65
N MET A 92 6.72 4.36 -10.84
CA MET A 92 6.33 5.75 -11.10
C MET A 92 7.11 6.41 -12.23
N LEU A 93 8.29 5.90 -12.62
CA LEU A 93 9.09 6.42 -13.73
C LEU A 93 8.38 6.25 -15.09
N PRO A 94 8.00 5.04 -15.52
CA PRO A 94 7.26 4.86 -16.78
C PRO A 94 5.96 5.64 -16.79
N ARG A 95 5.28 5.76 -15.65
CA ARG A 95 4.09 6.61 -15.52
C ARG A 95 4.36 8.07 -15.90
N ARG A 96 5.48 8.66 -15.44
CA ARG A 96 5.82 10.06 -15.81
C ARG A 96 6.08 10.16 -17.31
N VAL A 97 6.74 9.16 -17.89
CA VAL A 97 6.99 9.07 -19.33
C VAL A 97 5.65 8.97 -20.09
N ALA A 98 4.80 8.02 -19.73
CA ALA A 98 3.47 7.80 -20.32
C ALA A 98 2.65 9.09 -20.34
N LYS A 99 2.61 9.82 -19.22
CA LYS A 99 1.88 11.09 -19.13
C LYS A 99 2.46 12.18 -20.02
N ARG A 100 3.78 12.26 -20.11
CA ARG A 100 4.45 13.26 -20.95
C ARG A 100 4.24 12.99 -22.43
N VAL A 101 4.18 11.71 -22.82
CA VAL A 101 3.99 11.28 -24.21
C VAL A 101 2.53 11.36 -24.63
N PHE A 102 1.59 10.89 -23.81
CA PHE A 102 0.18 10.74 -24.22
C PHE A 102 -0.77 11.82 -23.68
N GLY A 103 -0.41 12.53 -22.61
CA GLY A 103 -1.26 13.57 -22.00
C GLY A 103 -2.70 13.13 -21.68
N PRO A 104 -2.91 12.02 -20.95
CA PRO A 104 -4.25 11.43 -20.81
C PRO A 104 -5.25 12.32 -20.07
N THR A 105 -6.42 12.48 -20.69
CA THR A 105 -7.55 13.25 -20.14
C THR A 105 -8.71 12.37 -19.69
N ARG A 106 -8.72 11.09 -20.06
CA ARG A 106 -9.85 10.18 -19.78
C ARG A 106 -9.98 9.90 -18.28
N PRO A 107 -11.17 10.02 -17.69
CA PRO A 107 -11.39 9.67 -16.30
C PRO A 107 -11.44 8.15 -16.10
N TRP A 108 -11.09 7.69 -14.89
CA TRP A 108 -11.25 6.28 -14.51
C TRP A 108 -12.73 5.85 -14.54
N PRO A 109 -13.06 4.66 -15.09
CA PRO A 109 -14.43 4.17 -15.20
C PRO A 109 -15.14 4.12 -13.86
N ARG A 110 -16.41 4.56 -13.82
CA ARG A 110 -17.20 4.64 -12.56
C ARG A 110 -17.31 3.29 -11.85
N ALA A 111 -17.52 2.21 -12.61
CA ALA A 111 -17.65 0.84 -12.09
C ALA A 111 -16.39 0.34 -11.36
N LEU A 112 -15.20 0.83 -11.74
CA LEU A 112 -13.92 0.38 -11.19
C LEU A 112 -13.34 1.33 -10.14
N ARG A 113 -14.07 2.36 -9.69
CA ARG A 113 -13.54 3.35 -8.73
C ARG A 113 -13.30 2.80 -7.33
N GLY A 114 -14.01 1.75 -6.95
CA GLY A 114 -13.84 1.06 -5.67
C GLY A 114 -12.52 0.28 -5.62
N LYS A 115 -12.27 -0.35 -4.47
CA LYS A 115 -11.06 -1.16 -4.25
C LYS A 115 -11.20 -2.63 -4.66
N TRP A 116 -12.36 -3.04 -5.17
CA TRP A 116 -12.63 -4.43 -5.55
C TRP A 116 -11.66 -4.99 -6.59
N ALA A 117 -11.26 -4.19 -7.59
CA ALA A 117 -10.28 -4.62 -8.58
C ALA A 117 -8.90 -4.87 -7.93
N ALA A 118 -8.46 -3.98 -7.03
CA ALA A 118 -7.23 -4.16 -6.28
C ALA A 118 -7.29 -5.37 -5.33
N ILE A 119 -8.43 -5.61 -4.67
CA ILE A 119 -8.65 -6.79 -3.82
C ILE A 119 -8.55 -8.08 -4.64
N ALA A 120 -9.20 -8.12 -5.80
CA ALA A 120 -9.16 -9.28 -6.69
C ALA A 120 -7.74 -9.55 -7.19
N LEU A 121 -7.01 -8.50 -7.63
CA LEU A 121 -5.61 -8.63 -8.05
C LEU A 121 -4.70 -9.06 -6.90
N LEU A 122 -4.92 -8.54 -5.69
CA LEU A 122 -4.18 -8.93 -4.50
C LEU A 122 -4.43 -10.41 -4.15
N GLY A 123 -5.68 -10.85 -4.11
CA GLY A 123 -6.03 -12.24 -3.83
C GLY A 123 -5.49 -13.19 -4.90
N LEU A 124 -5.61 -12.82 -6.18
CA LEU A 124 -5.06 -13.58 -7.29
C LEU A 124 -3.53 -13.67 -7.20
N PHE A 125 -2.85 -12.55 -6.93
CA PHE A 125 -1.40 -12.53 -6.74
C PHE A 125 -0.97 -13.38 -5.56
N LEU A 126 -1.65 -13.26 -4.42
CA LEU A 126 -1.37 -14.02 -3.20
C LEU A 126 -1.53 -15.53 -3.41
N TRP A 127 -2.57 -15.95 -4.11
CA TRP A 127 -2.73 -17.36 -4.47
C TRP A 127 -1.69 -17.79 -5.51
N SER A 128 -1.47 -17.01 -6.56
CA SER A 128 -0.60 -17.40 -7.68
C SER A 128 0.86 -17.47 -7.27
N TYR A 129 1.32 -16.60 -6.36
CA TYR A 129 2.73 -16.63 -5.97
C TYR A 129 3.10 -17.90 -5.21
N GLU A 130 2.17 -18.48 -4.43
CA GLU A 130 2.35 -19.80 -3.81
C GLU A 130 2.03 -20.94 -4.77
N ALA A 131 0.95 -20.84 -5.56
CA ALA A 131 0.52 -21.94 -6.43
C ALA A 131 1.48 -22.23 -7.61
N PHE A 132 2.35 -21.28 -7.94
CA PHE A 132 3.33 -21.38 -9.02
C PHE A 132 4.77 -21.10 -8.57
N ASP A 133 5.02 -21.01 -7.26
CA ASP A 133 6.34 -20.75 -6.69
C ASP A 133 7.08 -19.59 -7.38
N LEU A 134 6.37 -18.48 -7.62
CA LEU A 134 6.91 -17.36 -8.42
C LEU A 134 8.21 -16.78 -7.82
N TRP A 135 8.43 -17.02 -6.52
CA TRP A 135 9.61 -16.62 -5.77
C TRP A 135 10.83 -17.51 -6.02
N ASP A 136 10.65 -18.76 -6.47
CA ASP A 136 11.74 -19.71 -6.75
C ASP A 136 12.25 -19.63 -8.21
N SER A 137 11.65 -18.78 -9.03
CA SER A 137 12.07 -18.55 -10.41
C SER A 137 12.51 -17.10 -10.66
N PRO A 138 13.83 -16.85 -10.82
CA PRO A 138 14.36 -15.54 -11.21
C PRO A 138 13.78 -15.02 -12.54
N TRP A 139 13.67 -15.89 -13.54
CA TRP A 139 13.10 -15.54 -14.85
C TRP A 139 11.64 -15.07 -14.75
N VAL A 140 10.81 -15.79 -13.97
CA VAL A 140 9.41 -15.40 -13.76
C VAL A 140 9.34 -14.09 -12.97
N THR A 141 10.21 -13.90 -11.97
CA THR A 141 10.28 -12.64 -11.21
C THR A 141 10.64 -11.44 -12.11
N ALA A 142 11.56 -11.61 -13.06
CA ALA A 142 11.91 -10.58 -14.01
C ALA A 142 10.72 -10.21 -14.92
N TRP A 143 10.04 -11.21 -15.49
CA TRP A 143 8.85 -10.98 -16.32
C TRP A 143 7.69 -10.38 -15.53
N LEU A 144 7.47 -10.80 -14.29
CA LEU A 144 6.48 -10.21 -13.40
C LEU A 144 6.79 -8.72 -13.16
N THR A 145 8.07 -8.38 -12.93
CA THR A 145 8.52 -7.00 -12.74
C THR A 145 8.30 -6.18 -14.01
N LEU A 146 8.67 -6.71 -15.19
CA LEU A 146 8.42 -6.08 -16.48
C LEU A 146 6.92 -5.88 -16.75
N ALA A 147 6.10 -6.88 -16.49
CA ALA A 147 4.65 -6.80 -16.62
C ALA A 147 4.07 -5.72 -15.71
N TYR A 148 4.61 -5.56 -14.50
CA TYR A 148 4.19 -4.49 -13.59
C TYR A 148 4.55 -3.09 -14.12
N PHE A 149 5.76 -2.91 -14.66
CA PHE A 149 6.15 -1.68 -15.35
C PHE A 149 5.25 -1.39 -16.55
N GLY A 150 4.97 -2.40 -17.38
CA GLY A 150 4.08 -2.32 -18.53
C GLY A 150 2.65 -1.96 -18.15
N ALA A 151 2.10 -2.58 -17.10
CA ALA A 151 0.76 -2.29 -16.61
C ALA A 151 0.65 -0.86 -16.06
N ALA A 152 1.64 -0.41 -15.28
CA ALA A 152 1.69 0.96 -14.78
C ALA A 152 1.77 1.98 -15.92
N PHE A 153 2.61 1.72 -16.92
CA PHE A 153 2.71 2.54 -18.13
C PHE A 153 1.39 2.59 -18.90
N ALA A 154 0.80 1.43 -19.21
CA ALA A 154 -0.41 1.33 -20.02
C ALA A 154 -1.57 2.07 -19.34
N VAL A 155 -1.83 1.80 -18.06
CA VAL A 155 -2.95 2.42 -17.34
C VAL A 155 -2.80 3.94 -17.28
N ASP A 156 -1.63 4.45 -16.92
CA ASP A 156 -1.39 5.89 -16.80
C ASP A 156 -1.05 6.58 -18.15
N ALA A 157 -1.00 5.82 -19.26
CA ALA A 157 -1.03 6.35 -20.63
C ALA A 157 -2.47 6.64 -21.09
N PHE A 158 -3.46 5.88 -20.61
CA PHE A 158 -4.87 6.04 -20.99
C PHE A 158 -5.68 6.92 -20.03
N PHE A 159 -5.37 6.91 -18.73
CA PHE A 159 -6.20 7.55 -17.70
C PHE A 159 -5.49 8.71 -16.99
N ARG A 160 -6.27 9.75 -16.67
CA ARG A 160 -5.76 10.94 -15.98
C ARG A 160 -5.43 10.68 -14.50
N GLY A 161 -4.49 11.46 -13.95
CA GLY A 161 -4.09 11.36 -12.54
C GLY A 161 -3.15 10.17 -12.27
N ALA A 162 -3.09 9.66 -11.04
CA ALA A 162 -2.34 8.44 -10.72
C ALA A 162 -3.30 7.24 -10.67
N ALA A 163 -3.88 6.88 -11.82
CA ALA A 163 -4.98 5.92 -11.88
C ALA A 163 -4.52 4.52 -11.46
N PHE A 164 -3.35 4.08 -11.93
CA PHE A 164 -2.78 2.79 -11.55
C PHE A 164 -2.58 2.69 -10.03
N CYS A 165 -1.90 3.67 -9.43
CA CYS A 165 -1.67 3.70 -7.98
C CYS A 165 -2.98 3.78 -7.19
N LYS A 166 -3.96 4.55 -7.67
CA LYS A 166 -5.22 4.77 -6.95
C LYS A 166 -6.15 3.55 -6.98
N HIS A 167 -6.18 2.79 -8.07
CA HIS A 167 -7.24 1.82 -8.31
C HIS A 167 -6.78 0.38 -8.51
N LEU A 168 -5.53 0.14 -8.92
CA LEU A 168 -5.08 -1.20 -9.32
C LEU A 168 -3.88 -1.73 -8.54
N CYS A 169 -2.86 -0.89 -8.32
CA CYS A 169 -1.55 -1.24 -7.76
C CYS A 169 -1.67 -2.06 -6.45
N PRO A 170 -1.45 -3.40 -6.46
CA PRO A 170 -1.65 -4.22 -5.25
C PRO A 170 -0.68 -3.83 -4.12
N ILE A 171 0.58 -3.58 -4.47
CA ILE A 171 1.62 -3.08 -3.55
C ILE A 171 1.22 -1.72 -2.97
N GLY A 172 0.63 -0.84 -3.77
CA GLY A 172 0.13 0.45 -3.30
C GLY A 172 -0.99 0.29 -2.27
N HIS A 173 -1.93 -0.62 -2.52
CA HIS A 173 -3.04 -0.88 -1.59
C HIS A 173 -2.59 -1.57 -0.30
N PHE A 174 -1.61 -2.46 -0.39
CA PHE A 174 -0.89 -2.99 0.76
C PHE A 174 -0.29 -1.86 1.62
N ASN A 175 0.47 -0.96 0.97
CA ASN A 175 1.08 0.19 1.64
C ASN A 175 0.01 1.16 2.21
N PHE A 176 -1.09 1.42 1.51
CA PHE A 176 -2.14 2.33 2.00
C PHE A 176 -2.82 1.82 3.27
N VAL A 177 -3.10 0.52 3.35
CA VAL A 177 -3.70 -0.09 4.55
C VAL A 177 -2.72 -0.09 5.71
N HIS A 178 -1.46 -0.52 5.51
CA HIS A 178 -0.48 -0.51 6.59
C HIS A 178 0.03 0.90 6.92
N GLY A 179 -0.12 1.86 6.01
CA GLY A 179 0.12 3.28 6.28
C GLY A 179 -0.83 3.87 7.32
N LEU A 180 -1.98 3.25 7.59
CA LEU A 180 -2.92 3.66 8.65
C LEU A 180 -2.27 3.64 10.03
N VAL A 181 -1.29 2.76 10.24
CA VAL A 181 -0.56 2.66 11.51
C VAL A 181 0.73 3.46 11.55
N SER A 182 1.08 4.17 10.47
CA SER A 182 2.35 4.90 10.44
C SER A 182 2.32 6.17 11.31
N PRO A 183 3.48 6.59 11.85
CA PRO A 183 3.60 7.74 12.75
C PRO A 183 3.61 9.09 12.02
N PHE A 184 3.57 9.11 10.68
CA PHE A 184 3.62 10.33 9.89
C PHE A 184 2.46 10.40 8.89
N GLU A 185 2.02 11.62 8.59
CA GLU A 185 1.07 11.88 7.51
C GLU A 185 1.39 13.19 6.79
N VAL A 186 1.09 13.23 5.48
CA VAL A 186 1.10 14.51 4.74
C VAL A 186 -0.16 15.28 5.10
N ALA A 187 -0.02 16.44 5.73
CA ALA A 187 -1.15 17.24 6.23
C ALA A 187 -0.87 18.74 6.19
N VAL A 188 -1.93 19.54 6.31
CA VAL A 188 -1.85 21.00 6.40
C VAL A 188 -1.29 21.40 7.77
N ARG A 189 -0.41 22.41 7.80
CA ARG A 189 0.15 22.99 9.03
C ARG A 189 -0.84 23.94 9.69
N ASP A 190 -1.39 24.86 8.91
CA ASP A 190 -2.32 25.91 9.35
C ASP A 190 -3.60 25.91 8.48
N PRO A 191 -4.75 25.45 9.02
CA PRO A 191 -6.01 25.43 8.28
C PRO A 191 -6.49 26.80 7.77
N ASP A 192 -6.19 27.89 8.49
CA ASP A 192 -6.68 29.23 8.17
C ASP A 192 -5.96 29.81 6.94
N ARG A 193 -4.66 29.55 6.82
CA ARG A 193 -3.92 29.81 5.57
C ARG A 193 -4.50 29.05 4.38
N CYS A 194 -4.99 27.83 4.60
CA CYS A 194 -5.65 27.06 3.55
C CYS A 194 -7.05 27.59 3.21
N ALA A 195 -7.75 28.23 4.14
CA ALA A 195 -9.06 28.85 3.89
C ALA A 195 -8.93 30.06 2.96
N SER A 196 -7.92 30.91 3.16
CA SER A 196 -7.66 32.11 2.35
C SER A 196 -6.97 31.86 1.01
N CYS A 197 -6.30 30.72 0.83
CA CYS A 197 -5.60 30.36 -0.42
C CYS A 197 -6.57 30.22 -1.60
N ARG A 198 -6.47 31.09 -2.62
CA ARG A 198 -7.37 31.06 -3.80
C ARG A 198 -6.91 30.13 -4.92
N THR A 199 -5.60 29.92 -5.06
CA THR A 199 -5.03 29.17 -6.20
C THR A 199 -5.26 27.66 -6.08
N LYS A 200 -5.17 27.13 -4.85
CA LYS A 200 -5.29 25.70 -4.53
C LYS A 200 -4.30 24.83 -5.34
N ASP A 201 -3.09 25.33 -5.56
CA ASP A 201 -2.04 24.65 -6.34
C ASP A 201 -1.66 23.27 -5.79
N CYS A 202 -1.85 23.04 -4.49
CA CYS A 202 -1.64 21.71 -3.87
C CYS A 202 -2.42 20.56 -4.54
N ILE A 203 -3.54 20.85 -5.22
CA ILE A 203 -4.28 19.87 -6.02
C ILE A 203 -4.21 20.17 -7.53
N ARG A 204 -4.20 21.44 -7.94
CA ARG A 204 -4.19 21.82 -9.37
C ARG A 204 -2.82 21.69 -10.03
N GLY A 205 -1.74 21.81 -9.25
CA GLY A 205 -0.41 22.10 -9.78
C GLY A 205 -0.28 23.58 -10.16
N ARG A 206 0.95 23.97 -10.50
CA ARG A 206 1.30 25.33 -10.94
C ARG A 206 2.58 25.31 -11.77
N GLU A 207 2.86 26.40 -12.46
CA GLU A 207 4.19 26.68 -12.97
C GLU A 207 5.09 27.18 -11.82
N LEU A 208 6.28 26.58 -11.70
CA LEU A 208 7.31 26.94 -10.73
C LEU A 208 8.65 27.01 -11.48
N ASP A 209 9.26 28.20 -11.53
CA ASP A 209 10.52 28.48 -12.23
C ASP A 209 10.52 28.07 -13.72
N GLY A 210 9.43 28.38 -14.43
CA GLY A 210 9.23 28.06 -15.84
C GLY A 210 9.11 26.56 -16.13
N ARG A 211 8.75 25.76 -15.12
CA ARG A 211 8.52 24.32 -15.23
C ARG A 211 7.19 23.93 -14.59
N PRO A 212 6.50 22.91 -15.13
CA PRO A 212 5.27 22.42 -14.54
C PRO A 212 5.55 21.66 -13.24
N GLN A 213 4.94 22.11 -12.15
CA GLN A 213 4.87 21.41 -10.87
C GLN A 213 3.48 20.79 -10.72
N SER A 214 3.41 19.46 -10.65
CA SER A 214 2.15 18.75 -10.44
C SER A 214 1.56 19.01 -9.05
N GLY A 215 0.23 19.04 -8.96
CA GLY A 215 -0.49 18.93 -7.68
C GLY A 215 -0.70 17.46 -7.27
N CYS A 216 -1.60 17.21 -6.33
CA CYS A 216 -1.94 15.84 -5.92
C CYS A 216 -2.74 15.08 -7.00
N GLU A 217 -2.03 14.26 -7.79
CA GLU A 217 -2.62 13.45 -8.87
C GLU A 217 -3.52 12.29 -8.40
N LEU A 218 -3.57 12.04 -7.08
CA LEU A 218 -4.48 11.09 -6.43
C LEU A 218 -5.80 11.76 -5.99
N TRP A 219 -5.95 13.06 -6.28
CA TRP A 219 -7.12 13.87 -5.96
C TRP A 219 -7.38 13.98 -4.46
N LEU A 220 -6.32 14.04 -3.65
CA LEU A 220 -6.39 14.29 -2.22
C LEU A 220 -6.23 15.79 -1.96
N PHE A 221 -7.35 16.47 -1.76
CA PHE A 221 -7.37 17.90 -1.43
C PHE A 221 -6.89 18.10 0.01
N GLN A 222 -5.70 18.68 0.17
CA GLN A 222 -4.98 18.75 1.44
C GLN A 222 -5.80 19.31 2.61
N PRO A 223 -6.60 20.39 2.47
CA PRO A 223 -7.40 20.91 3.58
C PRO A 223 -8.46 19.94 4.13
N ARG A 224 -8.84 18.91 3.37
CA ARG A 224 -9.77 17.86 3.81
C ARG A 224 -9.14 16.47 3.79
N LYS A 225 -7.82 16.37 3.58
CA LYS A 225 -7.10 15.10 3.62
C LYS A 225 -6.87 14.76 5.09
N VAL A 226 -7.24 13.56 5.49
CA VAL A 226 -6.93 13.01 6.81
C VAL A 226 -6.26 11.66 6.57
N GLY A 227 -5.08 11.49 7.16
CA GLY A 227 -4.41 10.21 7.18
C GLY A 227 -3.85 9.70 5.86
N ASN A 228 -3.52 8.42 5.81
CA ASN A 228 -2.59 7.87 4.81
C ASN A 228 -3.25 7.04 3.72
N MET A 229 -4.55 6.76 3.85
CA MET A 229 -5.31 6.07 2.81
C MET A 229 -5.21 6.82 1.47
N ASP A 230 -4.84 6.09 0.41
CA ASP A 230 -4.56 6.60 -0.94
C ASP A 230 -3.36 7.58 -1.06
N CYS A 231 -2.63 7.93 0.01
CA CYS A 231 -1.52 8.89 -0.09
C CYS A 231 -0.19 8.20 -0.38
N THR A 232 0.43 8.47 -1.53
CA THR A 232 1.73 7.87 -1.92
C THR A 232 2.96 8.60 -1.40
N PHE A 233 2.79 9.65 -0.60
CA PHE A 233 3.89 10.50 -0.10
C PHE A 233 4.76 11.08 -1.22
N CYS A 234 4.20 11.30 -2.42
CA CYS A 234 4.97 11.90 -3.53
C CYS A 234 5.44 13.34 -3.26
N LEU A 235 4.85 14.02 -2.27
CA LEU A 235 5.10 15.40 -1.86
C LEU A 235 4.90 16.46 -2.97
N ASP A 236 4.29 16.11 -4.10
CA ASP A 236 3.95 17.06 -5.17
C ASP A 236 3.09 18.23 -4.62
N CYS A 237 2.15 17.92 -3.72
CA CYS A 237 1.32 18.92 -3.04
C CYS A 237 2.08 19.85 -2.09
N VAL A 238 3.21 19.40 -1.53
CA VAL A 238 4.12 20.23 -0.71
C VAL A 238 4.85 21.20 -1.62
N GLN A 239 5.47 20.69 -2.69
CA GLN A 239 6.22 21.48 -3.66
C GLN A 239 5.33 22.49 -4.40
N ALA A 240 4.07 22.13 -4.68
CA ALA A 240 3.12 23.02 -5.35
C ALA A 240 2.55 24.12 -4.43
N CYS A 241 2.60 23.96 -3.10
CA CYS A 241 1.93 24.89 -2.19
C CYS A 241 2.63 26.27 -2.17
N PRO A 242 1.94 27.38 -2.54
CA PRO A 242 2.56 28.71 -2.59
C PRO A 242 2.82 29.33 -1.21
N HIS A 243 2.30 28.72 -0.15
CA HIS A 243 2.35 29.25 1.22
C HIS A 243 3.21 28.41 2.17
N ASP A 244 3.92 27.39 1.66
CA ASP A 244 4.64 26.39 2.46
C ASP A 244 3.79 25.89 3.64
N ASN A 245 2.56 25.45 3.34
CA ASN A 245 1.56 25.12 4.35
C ASN A 245 1.18 23.63 4.40
N VAL A 246 1.88 22.78 3.64
CA VAL A 246 1.70 21.32 3.64
C VAL A 246 3.00 20.69 4.13
N GLY A 247 2.92 19.87 5.17
CA GLY A 247 4.06 19.23 5.83
C GLY A 247 3.92 17.71 5.93
N LEU A 248 4.99 17.06 6.39
CA LEU A 248 4.97 15.65 6.79
C LEU A 248 4.96 15.61 8.31
N LEU A 249 3.76 15.57 8.87
CA LEU A 249 3.50 15.81 10.29
C LEU A 249 3.45 14.50 11.06
N ALA A 250 4.09 14.49 12.23
CA ALA A 250 4.00 13.38 13.18
C ALA A 250 2.57 13.28 13.74
N ARG A 251 2.11 12.05 13.95
CA ARG A 251 0.81 11.71 14.53
C ARG A 251 0.94 10.48 15.40
N VAL A 252 -0.05 10.26 16.27
CA VAL A 252 -0.15 9.01 17.01
C VAL A 252 -0.41 7.87 16.02
N PRO A 253 0.41 6.80 16.01
CA PRO A 253 0.17 5.60 15.22
C PRO A 253 -1.26 5.08 15.40
N ALA A 254 -1.86 4.60 14.31
CA ALA A 254 -3.23 4.05 14.26
C ALA A 254 -4.38 5.01 14.64
N LEU A 255 -4.13 6.27 15.02
CA LEU A 255 -5.22 7.18 15.42
C LEU A 255 -6.30 7.40 14.33
N GLU A 256 -5.91 7.32 13.06
CA GLU A 256 -6.84 7.42 11.92
C GLU A 256 -7.91 6.34 11.86
N VAL A 257 -7.70 5.19 12.50
CA VAL A 257 -8.70 4.11 12.52
C VAL A 257 -9.77 4.32 13.59
N VAL A 258 -9.55 5.26 14.52
CA VAL A 258 -10.48 5.59 15.61
C VAL A 258 -11.53 6.60 15.14
N ASP A 259 -11.13 7.58 14.33
CA ASP A 259 -12.02 8.64 13.86
C ASP A 259 -12.62 8.32 12.47
N ASP A 260 -13.85 8.77 12.20
CA ASP A 260 -14.49 8.64 10.88
C ASP A 260 -14.94 9.97 10.23
N PRO A 261 -14.01 10.92 9.99
CA PRO A 261 -14.29 12.15 9.28
C PRO A 261 -14.53 11.90 7.78
N VAL A 262 -15.09 12.91 7.10
CA VAL A 262 -15.14 12.92 5.64
C VAL A 262 -13.74 13.24 5.10
N ARG A 263 -13.12 12.27 4.42
CA ARG A 263 -11.76 12.38 3.89
C ARG A 263 -11.77 12.74 2.40
N SER A 264 -10.93 13.68 1.98
CA SER A 264 -10.82 14.03 0.56
C SER A 264 -10.40 12.84 -0.29
N GLY A 265 -11.08 12.62 -1.42
CA GLY A 265 -10.77 11.55 -2.37
C GLY A 265 -11.12 10.13 -1.90
N VAL A 266 -11.54 9.96 -0.63
CA VAL A 266 -11.83 8.66 0.00
C VAL A 266 -13.23 8.60 0.62
N GLY A 267 -13.74 9.69 1.22
CA GLY A 267 -15.03 9.71 1.91
C GLY A 267 -14.94 9.26 3.37
N ARG A 268 -16.03 8.71 3.91
CA ARG A 268 -16.07 8.14 5.27
C ARG A 268 -15.74 6.65 5.23
N PHE A 269 -14.82 6.20 6.05
CA PHE A 269 -14.42 4.80 6.18
C PHE A 269 -15.60 3.91 6.52
N GLY A 270 -16.47 4.33 7.45
CA GLY A 270 -17.66 3.58 7.84
C GLY A 270 -18.68 3.36 6.72
N ARG A 271 -18.57 4.09 5.60
CA ARG A 271 -19.45 3.96 4.42
C ARG A 271 -18.74 3.36 3.20
N ARG A 272 -17.56 2.76 3.40
CA ARG A 272 -16.71 2.21 2.33
C ARG A 272 -16.50 0.70 2.55
N PRO A 273 -17.47 -0.15 2.15
CA PRO A 273 -17.37 -1.60 2.32
C PRO A 273 -16.19 -2.20 1.54
N ASP A 274 -15.80 -1.58 0.43
CA ASP A 274 -14.64 -1.98 -0.36
C ASP A 274 -13.31 -1.76 0.39
N LEU A 275 -13.19 -0.66 1.15
CA LEU A 275 -12.01 -0.43 1.99
C LEU A 275 -12.01 -1.32 3.24
N ALA A 276 -13.17 -1.54 3.85
CA ALA A 276 -13.30 -2.48 4.97
C ALA A 276 -12.91 -3.91 4.53
N ALA A 277 -13.38 -4.36 3.36
CA ALA A 277 -12.98 -5.63 2.76
C ALA A 277 -11.47 -5.68 2.48
N LEU A 278 -10.88 -4.61 1.94
CA LEU A 278 -9.44 -4.53 1.70
C LEU A 278 -8.63 -4.70 2.99
N VAL A 279 -9.03 -4.03 4.08
CA VAL A 279 -8.37 -4.18 5.40
C VAL A 279 -8.51 -5.59 5.93
N LEU A 280 -9.71 -6.19 5.85
CA LEU A 280 -9.94 -7.57 6.29
C LEU A 280 -9.10 -8.57 5.48
N VAL A 281 -9.14 -8.48 4.15
CA VAL A 281 -8.36 -9.35 3.25
C VAL A 281 -6.87 -9.22 3.58
N LEU A 282 -6.33 -8.01 3.71
CA LEU A 282 -4.91 -7.83 4.03
C LEU A 282 -4.55 -8.31 5.43
N THR A 283 -5.44 -8.15 6.41
CA THR A 283 -5.21 -8.66 7.77
C THR A 283 -5.11 -10.17 7.76
N PHE A 284 -6.11 -10.85 7.18
CA PHE A 284 -6.15 -12.31 7.12
C PHE A 284 -5.09 -12.88 6.18
N ALA A 285 -4.75 -12.18 5.09
CA ALA A 285 -3.68 -12.56 4.19
C ALA A 285 -2.34 -12.73 4.89
N GLY A 286 -2.01 -11.87 5.88
CA GLY A 286 -0.79 -12.04 6.66
C GLY A 286 -0.75 -13.36 7.43
N PHE A 287 -1.89 -13.77 8.00
CA PHE A 287 -2.02 -15.06 8.69
C PHE A 287 -2.00 -16.25 7.72
N VAL A 288 -2.68 -16.15 6.57
CA VAL A 288 -2.66 -17.19 5.53
C VAL A 288 -1.25 -17.36 4.95
N ASN A 289 -0.51 -16.27 4.75
CA ASN A 289 0.88 -16.29 4.31
C ASN A 289 1.75 -17.10 5.25
N ALA A 290 1.67 -16.78 6.55
CA ALA A 290 2.45 -17.48 7.56
C ALA A 290 1.99 -18.93 7.73
N PHE A 291 0.69 -19.20 7.62
CA PHE A 291 0.15 -20.56 7.63
C PHE A 291 0.65 -21.40 6.44
N GLY A 292 0.96 -20.76 5.32
CA GLY A 292 1.66 -21.32 4.16
C GLY A 292 2.94 -22.10 4.52
N MET A 293 3.61 -21.72 5.60
CA MET A 293 4.98 -22.15 5.92
C MET A 293 5.08 -22.92 7.23
N VAL A 294 3.98 -23.51 7.71
CA VAL A 294 3.98 -24.34 8.92
C VAL A 294 3.55 -25.78 8.61
N ALA A 295 4.07 -26.72 9.41
CA ALA A 295 3.80 -28.17 9.27
C ALA A 295 2.30 -28.50 9.19
N ALA A 296 1.48 -27.75 9.94
CA ALA A 296 0.03 -27.94 9.97
C ALA A 296 -0.65 -27.83 8.59
N LEU A 297 -0.12 -27.03 7.66
CA LEU A 297 -0.66 -26.96 6.31
C LEU A 297 -0.36 -28.24 5.52
N HIS A 298 0.85 -28.79 5.67
CA HIS A 298 1.24 -30.05 5.03
C HIS A 298 0.39 -31.22 5.56
N ASP A 299 0.16 -31.27 6.87
CA ASP A 299 -0.73 -32.26 7.49
C ASP A 299 -2.16 -32.14 6.97
N LEU A 300 -2.68 -30.91 6.89
CA LEU A 300 -4.00 -30.63 6.33
C LEU A 300 -4.11 -31.05 4.86
N ARG A 301 -3.06 -30.83 4.06
CA ARG A 301 -3.00 -31.27 2.67
C ARG A 301 -3.01 -32.80 2.56
N ALA A 302 -2.20 -33.49 3.36
CA ALA A 302 -2.17 -34.95 3.38
C ALA A 302 -3.54 -35.53 3.76
N TRP A 303 -4.18 -34.96 4.79
CA TRP A 303 -5.51 -35.36 5.23
C TRP A 303 -6.59 -35.08 4.16
N THR A 304 -6.61 -33.88 3.57
CA THR A 304 -7.60 -33.54 2.52
C THR A 304 -7.40 -34.37 1.25
N GLY A 305 -6.16 -34.68 0.88
CA GLY A 305 -5.85 -35.59 -0.20
C GLY A 305 -6.41 -36.99 0.03
N ALA A 306 -6.25 -37.53 1.25
CA ALA A 306 -6.75 -38.85 1.63
C ALA A 306 -8.28 -38.89 1.78
N ALA A 307 -8.89 -37.87 2.38
CA ALA A 307 -10.32 -37.85 2.71
C ALA A 307 -11.22 -37.41 1.55
N LEU A 308 -10.78 -36.44 0.74
CA LEU A 308 -11.60 -35.79 -0.29
C LEU A 308 -11.10 -36.08 -1.73
N GLY A 309 -10.00 -36.82 -1.88
CA GLY A 309 -9.41 -37.11 -3.20
C GLY A 309 -8.81 -35.88 -3.90
N LEU A 310 -8.52 -34.80 -3.15
CA LEU A 310 -7.92 -33.58 -3.69
C LEU A 310 -6.42 -33.76 -3.93
N ALA A 311 -6.06 -34.37 -5.06
CA ALA A 311 -4.66 -34.59 -5.43
C ALA A 311 -3.95 -33.33 -5.94
N SER A 312 -4.70 -32.32 -6.41
CA SER A 312 -4.13 -31.10 -6.98
C SER A 312 -3.74 -30.07 -5.92
N GLU A 313 -2.44 -29.81 -5.80
CA GLU A 313 -1.87 -28.74 -4.96
C GLU A 313 -2.53 -27.39 -5.19
N ARG A 314 -2.67 -27.01 -6.47
CA ARG A 314 -3.18 -25.70 -6.86
C ARG A 314 -4.62 -25.50 -6.44
N LEU A 315 -5.42 -26.56 -6.50
CA LEU A 315 -6.82 -26.54 -6.06
C LEU A 315 -6.92 -26.51 -4.54
N PHE A 316 -6.07 -27.27 -3.84
CA PHE A 316 -5.97 -27.22 -2.38
C PHE A 316 -5.60 -25.80 -1.91
N LEU A 317 -4.55 -25.20 -2.48
CA LEU A 317 -4.17 -23.82 -2.17
C LEU A 317 -5.27 -22.83 -2.54
N ALA A 318 -5.95 -22.99 -3.68
CA ALA A 318 -7.10 -22.14 -4.04
C ALA A 318 -8.19 -22.19 -2.97
N ALA A 319 -8.51 -23.39 -2.46
CA ALA A 319 -9.49 -23.55 -1.39
C ALA A 319 -9.02 -22.92 -0.07
N VAL A 320 -7.75 -23.10 0.32
CA VAL A 320 -7.16 -22.48 1.53
C VAL A 320 -7.18 -20.96 1.43
N PHE A 321 -6.78 -20.38 0.30
CA PHE A 321 -6.81 -18.94 0.08
C PHE A 321 -8.23 -18.39 -0.01
N ALA A 322 -9.18 -19.10 -0.65
CA ALA A 322 -10.58 -18.69 -0.66
C ALA A 322 -11.20 -18.71 0.74
N ALA A 323 -10.93 -19.77 1.51
CA ALA A 323 -11.35 -19.86 2.90
C ALA A 323 -10.72 -18.76 3.75
N GLY A 324 -9.41 -18.57 3.64
CA GLY A 324 -8.64 -17.62 4.44
C GLY A 324 -8.87 -16.15 4.10
N LEU A 325 -9.09 -15.81 2.83
CA LEU A 325 -9.22 -14.41 2.38
C LEU A 325 -10.67 -13.95 2.22
N VAL A 326 -11.63 -14.88 2.12
CA VAL A 326 -13.04 -14.53 1.90
C VAL A 326 -13.93 -15.06 3.02
N VAL A 327 -13.94 -16.39 3.22
CA VAL A 327 -14.91 -17.02 4.13
C VAL A 327 -14.64 -16.66 5.58
N LEU A 328 -13.42 -16.88 6.07
CA LEU A 328 -13.02 -16.58 7.45
C LEU A 328 -13.14 -15.10 7.80
N PRO A 329 -12.63 -14.13 7.02
CA PRO A 329 -12.80 -12.71 7.35
C PRO A 329 -14.26 -12.28 7.33
N ALA A 330 -15.06 -12.76 6.37
CA ALA A 330 -16.49 -12.45 6.35
C ALA A 330 -17.22 -13.03 7.56
N ALA A 331 -16.97 -14.30 7.89
CA ALA A 331 -17.56 -14.96 9.05
C ALA A 331 -17.15 -14.27 10.36
N ALA A 332 -15.86 -13.99 10.56
CA ALA A 332 -15.36 -13.31 11.74
C ALA A 332 -15.94 -11.90 11.89
N ALA A 333 -15.98 -11.12 10.79
CA ALA A 333 -16.52 -9.77 10.83
C ALA A 333 -18.04 -9.74 11.07
N LEU A 334 -18.80 -10.63 10.40
CA LEU A 334 -20.25 -10.70 10.56
C LEU A 334 -20.66 -11.25 11.92
N THR A 335 -19.96 -12.24 12.46
CA THR A 335 -20.19 -12.76 13.81
C THR A 335 -19.87 -11.71 14.87
N ALA A 336 -18.76 -10.99 14.74
CA ALA A 336 -18.42 -9.87 15.62
C ALA A 336 -19.47 -8.75 15.55
N ALA A 337 -19.92 -8.37 14.35
CA ALA A 337 -20.98 -7.38 14.16
C ALA A 337 -22.32 -7.85 14.76
N TRP A 338 -22.66 -9.13 14.61
CA TRP A 338 -23.85 -9.72 15.20
C TRP A 338 -23.78 -9.70 16.73
N ALA A 339 -22.64 -10.08 17.30
CA ALA A 339 -22.39 -10.05 18.74
C ALA A 339 -22.48 -8.61 19.28
N ALA A 340 -21.84 -7.64 18.62
CA ALA A 340 -21.92 -6.23 18.98
C ALA A 340 -23.37 -5.70 18.94
N ARG A 341 -24.19 -6.16 17.97
CA ARG A 341 -25.60 -5.79 17.89
C ARG A 341 -26.44 -6.40 19.02
N ARG A 342 -26.18 -7.66 19.38
CA ARG A 342 -26.93 -8.39 20.41
C ARG A 342 -26.54 -7.96 21.82
N LEU A 343 -25.24 -7.81 22.07
CA LEU A 343 -24.66 -7.61 23.40
C LEU A 343 -24.32 -6.14 23.70
N GLY A 344 -23.95 -5.36 22.68
CA GLY A 344 -23.38 -4.00 22.83
C GLY A 344 -24.36 -2.85 22.58
N GLY A 345 -25.68 -3.07 22.59
CA GLY A 345 -26.67 -2.01 22.46
C GLY A 345 -26.83 -1.40 21.05
N ALA A 346 -26.07 -1.85 20.04
CA ALA A 346 -26.12 -1.35 18.66
C ALA A 346 -27.34 -1.86 17.85
N ARG A 347 -28.50 -2.03 18.49
CA ARG A 347 -29.68 -2.74 17.92
C ARG A 347 -30.23 -2.11 16.64
N GLY A 348 -30.00 -0.82 16.40
CA GLY A 348 -30.47 -0.08 15.23
C GLY A 348 -29.55 -0.07 14.01
N SER A 349 -28.31 -0.59 14.11
CA SER A 349 -27.35 -0.58 12.99
C SER A 349 -27.40 -1.87 12.17
N GLY A 350 -27.21 -1.74 10.86
CA GLY A 350 -27.06 -2.90 9.96
C GLY A 350 -25.73 -3.63 10.20
N LEU A 351 -25.68 -4.95 9.97
CA LEU A 351 -24.44 -5.73 10.17
C LEU A 351 -23.28 -5.22 9.30
N LEU A 352 -23.55 -4.95 8.01
CA LEU A 352 -22.54 -4.42 7.09
C LEU A 352 -22.07 -3.01 7.46
N GLU A 353 -22.93 -2.20 8.08
CA GLU A 353 -22.55 -0.89 8.62
C GLU A 353 -21.58 -1.04 9.80
N LEU A 354 -21.84 -1.99 10.70
CA LEU A 354 -20.94 -2.31 11.81
C LEU A 354 -19.60 -2.86 11.32
N VAL A 355 -19.61 -3.78 10.36
CA VAL A 355 -18.39 -4.27 9.72
C VAL A 355 -17.63 -3.11 9.08
N GLY A 356 -18.32 -2.28 8.30
CA GLY A 356 -17.76 -1.10 7.66
C GLY A 356 -17.15 -0.13 8.67
N ARG A 357 -17.70 0.01 9.86
CA ARG A 357 -17.16 0.90 10.89
C ARG A 357 -15.95 0.31 11.62
N TYR A 358 -15.97 -0.98 11.96
CA TYR A 358 -14.98 -1.57 12.87
C TYR A 358 -13.86 -2.36 12.18
N ALA A 359 -13.98 -2.72 10.90
CA ALA A 359 -12.94 -3.48 10.18
C ALA A 359 -11.54 -2.82 10.26
N TYR A 360 -11.48 -1.49 10.24
CA TYR A 360 -10.24 -0.72 10.29
C TYR A 360 -9.46 -0.89 11.59
N VAL A 361 -10.13 -1.27 12.69
CA VAL A 361 -9.49 -1.55 13.99
C VAL A 361 -8.55 -2.77 13.91
N LEU A 362 -8.71 -3.63 12.89
CA LEU A 362 -7.83 -4.77 12.65
C LEU A 362 -6.58 -4.43 11.84
N ALA A 363 -6.49 -3.23 11.26
CA ALA A 363 -5.31 -2.83 10.49
C ALA A 363 -3.98 -2.92 11.27
N PRO A 364 -3.90 -2.54 12.57
CA PRO A 364 -2.72 -2.78 13.40
C PRO A 364 -2.37 -4.25 13.57
N THR A 365 -3.36 -5.12 13.78
CA THR A 365 -3.15 -6.57 13.88
C THR A 365 -2.58 -7.13 12.57
N GLY A 366 -3.14 -6.73 11.43
CA GLY A 366 -2.62 -7.10 10.13
C GLY A 366 -1.19 -6.61 9.91
N ALA A 367 -0.91 -5.34 10.25
CA ALA A 367 0.43 -4.77 10.15
C ALA A 367 1.44 -5.51 11.02
N ALA A 368 1.06 -5.89 12.26
CA ALA A 368 1.91 -6.65 13.16
C ALA A 368 2.23 -8.05 12.61
N MET A 369 1.22 -8.76 12.05
CA MET A 369 1.43 -10.09 11.47
C MET A 369 2.34 -10.04 10.23
N TRP A 370 2.09 -9.08 9.32
CA TRP A 370 2.97 -8.90 8.16
C TRP A 370 4.38 -8.50 8.56
N PHE A 371 4.53 -7.62 9.55
CA PHE A 371 5.84 -7.27 10.09
C PHE A 371 6.55 -8.49 10.66
N ALA A 372 5.90 -9.26 11.53
CA ALA A 372 6.49 -10.47 12.12
C ALA A 372 6.96 -11.45 11.02
N HIS A 373 6.11 -11.71 10.03
CA HIS A 373 6.42 -12.64 8.95
C HIS A 373 7.53 -12.13 8.01
N HIS A 374 7.43 -10.90 7.50
CA HIS A 374 8.43 -10.36 6.57
C HIS A 374 9.76 -10.05 7.25
N PHE A 375 9.71 -9.58 8.49
CA PHE A 375 10.91 -9.31 9.27
C PHE A 375 11.64 -10.62 9.61
N PHE A 376 10.91 -11.72 9.88
CA PHE A 376 11.52 -13.04 10.05
C PHE A 376 12.35 -13.43 8.82
N HIS A 377 11.77 -13.41 7.61
CA HIS A 377 12.50 -13.73 6.38
C HIS A 377 13.69 -12.79 6.13
N PHE A 378 13.51 -11.49 6.37
CA PHE A 378 14.59 -10.53 6.26
C PHE A 378 15.73 -10.82 7.24
N ALA A 379 15.41 -11.10 8.50
CA ALA A 379 16.40 -11.33 9.55
C ALA A 379 17.22 -12.61 9.30
N ILE A 380 16.57 -13.71 8.92
CA ILE A 380 17.27 -14.98 8.62
C ILE A 380 18.01 -14.93 7.27
N GLY A 381 17.51 -14.15 6.32
CA GLY A 381 18.05 -14.03 4.97
C GLY A 381 18.96 -12.82 4.76
N ALA A 382 19.29 -12.05 5.80
CA ALA A 382 19.98 -10.77 5.64
C ALA A 382 21.32 -10.89 4.88
N HIS A 383 22.05 -11.98 5.12
CA HIS A 383 23.37 -12.23 4.56
C HIS A 383 23.37 -12.84 3.15
N THR A 384 22.22 -13.23 2.60
CA THR A 384 22.15 -13.90 1.28
C THR A 384 22.53 -12.99 0.13
N VAL A 385 22.54 -11.67 0.33
CA VAL A 385 22.94 -10.70 -0.72
C VAL A 385 24.46 -10.62 -0.92
N LEU A 386 25.25 -10.93 0.12
CA LEU A 386 26.71 -10.76 0.07
C LEU A 386 27.41 -11.76 -0.86
N PRO A 387 27.04 -13.06 -0.88
CA PRO A 387 27.59 -14.01 -1.84
C PRO A 387 27.27 -13.63 -3.29
N ILE A 388 26.05 -13.19 -3.56
CA ILE A 388 25.59 -12.81 -4.91
C ILE A 388 26.39 -11.61 -5.42
N ALA A 389 26.64 -10.61 -4.58
CA ALA A 389 27.42 -9.43 -4.97
C ALA A 389 28.92 -9.70 -5.16
N ARG A 390 29.42 -10.89 -4.80
CA ARG A 390 30.83 -11.29 -4.93
C ARG A 390 31.06 -12.29 -6.06
N ALA A 391 29.99 -12.89 -6.60
CA ALA A 391 30.01 -13.74 -7.78
C ALA A 391 29.96 -12.85 -9.04
#